data_AF-A0A1A8MST0-F1
#
_entry.id   AF-A0A1A8MST0-F1
#
_cell.length_a   1.000
_cell.length_b   1.000
_cell.length_c   1.000
_cell.angle_alpha   90.00
_cell.angle_beta   90.00
_cell.angle_gamma   90.00
#
_symmetry.space_group_name_H-M   'P 1'
#
loop_
_entity.id
_entity.type
_entity.pdbx_description
1 polymer ?
#
loop_
_entity_poly.entity_id
_entity_poly.type
_entity_poly.pdbx_seq_one_letter_code
_entity_poly.pdbx_strand_id
1 'polypeptide(L)'
;MRRDRFVLAATLTVIFSADFYFILLPKLQNLRQTAGNVCPCEPNNISNHSFPILEGLATPQLSNWTLPYRTTPSDQTDRGSKLERLFAHSLYNIQTPALRTEERLLEVEQLLEYYRRKVSHWERHKKLYNEAAALANISGLEQEMTYDPDASWLKFHLGINRYALYSQDDSSILQLLKDMQNMKVVNADYTQDEKALKGECDCTQVVKPSGHHLKLALKMHNFGKAMFKPMRQQREEETPEDVFYFVDFQRHNAEIAAFHLDRILDFRRVPPVAGRLVNVTGDVLQATHNEDLRAVFFTSPANNTCFFAKCLYVCKTEYAVCGSPDLLEGSLSAYLPGLSIAPRLSIPNPWTRSYTFTERQEWEVNPFYCDSIKQTHPYSSGNRLLNIIDMSIFDFLTGNMDRHHYEIFTKFGEEGFLLHLDNARG
;
A
#
# COMPACT_ATOMS: atom_id res chain seq x y z
N MET A 1 -8.99 51.40 -17.59
CA MET A 1 -8.59 51.53 -16.17
C MET A 1 -9.71 51.40 -15.14
N ARG A 2 -10.97 51.81 -15.40
CA ARG A 2 -12.04 51.70 -14.36
C ARG A 2 -12.76 50.34 -14.32
N ARG A 3 -12.79 49.59 -15.43
CA ARG A 3 -13.54 48.33 -15.57
C ARG A 3 -12.80 47.11 -14.97
N ASP A 4 -11.48 47.11 -15.02
CA ASP A 4 -10.66 46.00 -14.50
C ASP A 4 -10.62 45.94 -12.96
N ARG A 5 -10.79 47.09 -12.30
CA ARG A 5 -10.85 47.16 -10.83
C ARG A 5 -12.15 46.57 -10.27
N PHE A 6 -13.26 46.66 -11.01
CA PHE A 6 -14.52 46.03 -10.60
C PHE A 6 -14.48 44.52 -10.76
N VAL A 7 -13.84 44.01 -11.81
CA VAL A 7 -13.66 42.57 -12.00
C VAL A 7 -12.77 41.99 -10.91
N LEU A 8 -11.65 42.67 -10.59
CA LEU A 8 -10.75 42.24 -9.52
C LEU A 8 -11.42 42.27 -8.14
N ALA A 9 -12.20 43.31 -7.85
CA ALA A 9 -12.96 43.42 -6.60
C ALA A 9 -14.04 42.33 -6.52
N ALA A 10 -14.73 42.02 -7.62
CA ALA A 10 -15.74 40.97 -7.66
C ALA A 10 -15.11 39.59 -7.44
N THR A 11 -13.99 39.26 -8.09
CA THR A 11 -13.30 37.99 -7.87
C THR A 11 -12.75 37.85 -6.46
N LEU A 12 -12.16 38.91 -5.90
CA LEU A 12 -11.71 38.90 -4.50
C LEU A 12 -12.89 38.71 -3.55
N THR A 13 -14.03 39.36 -3.80
CA THR A 13 -15.22 39.22 -2.96
C THR A 13 -15.78 37.79 -3.02
N VAL A 14 -15.79 37.15 -4.20
CA VAL A 14 -16.22 35.75 -4.34
C VAL A 14 -15.27 34.79 -3.62
N ILE A 15 -13.96 34.98 -3.74
CA ILE A 15 -12.95 34.16 -3.06
C ILE A 15 -13.08 34.31 -1.54
N PHE A 16 -13.15 35.54 -1.03
CA PHE A 16 -13.33 35.79 0.40
C PHE A 16 -14.67 35.26 0.94
N SER A 17 -15.73 35.31 0.13
CA SER A 17 -17.04 34.75 0.51
C SER A 17 -16.99 33.22 0.57
N ALA A 18 -16.27 32.58 -0.36
CA ALA A 18 -16.06 31.13 -0.37
C ALA A 18 -15.20 30.70 0.83
N ASP A 19 -14.08 31.37 1.11
CA ASP A 19 -13.24 31.08 2.27
C ASP A 19 -13.99 31.33 3.59
N PHE A 20 -14.81 32.38 3.66
CA PHE A 20 -15.63 32.63 4.82
C PHE A 20 -16.65 31.51 5.04
N TYR A 21 -17.34 31.06 3.98
CA TYR A 21 -18.42 30.07 4.10
C TYR A 21 -17.91 28.63 4.27
N PHE A 22 -16.85 28.24 3.56
CA PHE A 22 -16.34 26.87 3.54
C PHE A 22 -15.22 26.60 4.55
N ILE A 23 -14.50 27.63 5.02
CA ILE A 23 -13.34 27.45 5.92
C ILE A 23 -13.57 28.11 7.27
N LEU A 24 -13.95 29.40 7.30
CA LEU A 24 -14.05 30.15 8.56
C LEU A 24 -15.35 29.87 9.33
N LEU A 25 -16.49 29.79 8.66
CA LEU A 25 -17.79 29.55 9.29
C LEU A 25 -17.88 28.17 9.97
N PRO A 26 -17.39 27.06 9.38
CA PRO A 26 -17.35 25.76 10.06
C PRO A 26 -16.42 25.76 11.28
N LYS A 27 -15.28 26.47 11.20
CA LYS A 27 -14.35 26.62 12.34
C LYS A 27 -14.97 27.45 13.48
N LEU A 28 -15.69 28.52 13.15
CA LEU A 28 -16.43 29.34 14.13
C LEU A 28 -17.59 28.57 14.77
N GLN A 29 -18.28 27.71 14.02
CA GLN A 29 -19.32 26.84 14.55
C GLN A 29 -18.74 25.77 15.50
N ASN A 30 -17.58 25.20 15.18
CA ASN A 30 -16.86 24.28 16.07
C ASN A 30 -16.38 24.96 17.37
N LEU A 31 -15.93 26.21 17.30
CA LEU A 31 -15.58 27.02 18.48
C LEU A 31 -16.80 27.38 19.34
N ARG A 32 -17.98 27.56 18.73
CA ARG A 32 -19.22 27.85 19.46
C ARG A 32 -19.80 26.62 20.15
N GLN A 33 -19.58 25.42 19.59
CA GLN A 33 -20.01 24.16 20.19
C GLN A 33 -19.10 23.73 21.36
N THR A 34 -17.82 24.09 21.34
CA THR A 34 -16.88 23.86 22.45
C THR A 34 -17.04 24.84 23.61
N ALA A 35 -17.65 26.01 23.40
CA ALA A 35 -17.93 27.00 24.45
C ALA A 35 -19.25 26.75 25.22
N GLY A 36 -20.07 25.77 24.82
CA GLY A 36 -21.44 25.59 25.31
C GLY A 36 -21.64 24.71 26.54
N ASN A 37 -20.66 23.91 26.96
CA ASN A 37 -20.80 23.00 28.09
C ASN A 37 -19.80 23.33 29.21
N VAL A 38 -20.05 24.45 29.89
CA VAL A 38 -19.48 24.73 31.21
C VAL A 38 -20.46 24.18 32.24
N CYS A 39 -20.11 23.08 32.91
CA CYS A 39 -20.80 22.67 34.13
C CYS A 39 -20.37 23.58 35.29
N PRO A 40 -21.29 24.09 36.13
CA PRO A 40 -20.91 24.83 37.32
C PRO A 40 -20.44 23.87 38.41
N CYS A 41 -19.22 24.04 38.89
CA CYS A 41 -18.78 23.46 40.16
C CYS A 41 -19.34 24.32 41.30
N GLU A 42 -20.16 23.72 42.17
CA GLU A 42 -20.45 24.28 43.49
C GLU A 42 -19.71 23.44 44.56
N PRO A 43 -19.06 24.06 45.56
CA PRO A 43 -18.22 23.34 46.52
C PRO A 43 -19.05 22.98 47.76
N ASN A 44 -19.24 21.69 48.06
CA ASN A 44 -19.70 21.28 49.39
C ASN A 44 -19.22 19.88 49.82
N ASN A 45 -18.56 19.88 50.98
CA ASN A 45 -18.41 18.81 51.97
C ASN A 45 -17.75 17.48 51.57
N ILE A 46 -16.42 17.47 51.72
CA ILE A 46 -15.67 16.25 52.02
C ILE A 46 -15.72 16.03 53.54
N SER A 47 -16.61 15.16 53.99
CA SER A 47 -16.38 14.38 55.21
C SER A 47 -17.09 13.04 55.11
N ASN A 48 -16.30 11.97 55.31
CA ASN A 48 -16.69 10.57 55.38
C ASN A 48 -17.38 9.98 54.16
N HIS A 49 -16.63 9.29 53.30
CA HIS A 49 -16.99 7.92 52.92
C HIS A 49 -15.76 7.13 52.46
N SER A 50 -15.63 5.97 53.08
CA SER A 50 -14.63 4.93 52.94
C SER A 50 -14.51 4.44 51.50
N PHE A 51 -13.28 4.13 51.08
CA PHE A 51 -12.98 3.42 49.84
C PHE A 51 -13.78 2.10 49.77
N PRO A 52 -14.53 1.81 48.69
CA PRO A 52 -14.89 0.44 48.41
C PRO A 52 -13.65 -0.27 47.84
N ILE A 53 -13.13 -1.22 48.59
CA ILE A 53 -12.23 -2.25 48.06
C ILE A 53 -13.05 -3.01 47.01
N LEU A 54 -12.69 -2.83 45.73
CA LEU A 54 -13.28 -3.59 44.64
C LEU A 54 -12.66 -4.99 44.63
N GLU A 55 -13.15 -5.88 45.49
CA GLU A 55 -12.98 -7.33 45.34
C GLU A 55 -13.71 -7.76 44.06
N GLY A 56 -12.99 -7.86 42.95
CA GLY A 56 -13.57 -8.24 41.67
C GLY A 56 -12.59 -8.43 40.51
N LEU A 57 -11.28 -8.45 40.76
CA LEU A 57 -10.30 -8.92 39.79
C LEU A 57 -10.22 -10.44 39.92
N ALA A 58 -11.02 -11.14 39.11
CA ALA A 58 -10.72 -12.53 38.79
C ALA A 58 -9.31 -12.55 38.17
N THR A 59 -8.36 -13.10 38.90
CA THR A 59 -7.09 -13.56 38.33
C THR A 59 -7.43 -14.48 37.15
N PRO A 60 -6.85 -14.29 35.96
CA PRO A 60 -7.03 -15.26 34.90
C PRO A 60 -6.36 -16.55 35.39
N GLN A 61 -7.18 -17.51 35.81
CA GLN A 61 -6.77 -18.90 35.89
C GLN A 61 -6.36 -19.28 34.47
N LEU A 62 -5.04 -19.38 34.25
CA LEU A 62 -4.44 -20.14 33.16
C LEU A 62 -4.93 -21.58 33.31
N SER A 63 -6.12 -21.84 32.78
CA SER A 63 -6.60 -23.19 32.57
C SER A 63 -5.76 -23.75 31.43
N ASN A 64 -4.81 -24.62 31.79
CA ASN A 64 -4.17 -25.52 30.84
C ASN A 64 -5.28 -26.37 30.20
N TRP A 65 -5.80 -25.91 29.07
CA TRP A 65 -6.57 -26.74 28.16
C TRP A 65 -5.61 -27.67 27.42
N THR A 66 -4.99 -28.61 28.14
CA THR A 66 -4.56 -29.86 27.54
C THR A 66 -5.82 -30.69 27.30
N LEU A 67 -6.49 -30.41 26.17
CA LEU A 67 -7.42 -31.38 25.59
C LEU A 67 -6.63 -32.66 25.32
N PRO A 68 -6.97 -33.81 25.95
CA PRO A 68 -6.40 -35.07 25.51
C PRO A 68 -6.93 -35.30 24.09
N TYR A 69 -6.01 -35.29 23.12
CA TYR A 69 -6.25 -35.69 21.75
C TYR A 69 -6.80 -37.12 21.78
N ARG A 70 -8.13 -37.25 21.75
CA ARG A 70 -8.80 -38.53 21.53
C ARG A 70 -8.54 -38.88 20.08
N THR A 71 -7.50 -39.66 19.86
CA THR A 71 -7.30 -40.41 18.61
C THR A 71 -8.48 -41.37 18.47
N THR A 72 -9.52 -40.94 17.77
CA THR A 72 -10.44 -41.87 17.11
C THR A 72 -9.66 -42.56 15.98
N PRO A 73 -9.52 -43.90 15.98
CA PRO A 73 -8.95 -44.61 14.85
C PRO A 73 -9.98 -44.74 13.73
N SER A 74 -9.51 -44.57 12.49
CA SER A 74 -10.22 -44.52 11.20
C SER A 74 -11.03 -43.24 10.99
N ASP A 75 -10.64 -42.37 10.05
CA ASP A 75 -10.86 -42.65 8.63
C ASP A 75 -9.59 -42.61 7.77
N GLN A 76 -9.28 -43.76 7.16
CA GLN A 76 -8.32 -43.86 6.07
C GLN A 76 -8.99 -43.38 4.76
N THR A 77 -9.07 -42.07 4.54
CA THR A 77 -9.08 -41.44 3.20
C THR A 77 -8.72 -39.95 3.25
N ASP A 78 -7.78 -39.51 4.10
CA ASP A 78 -7.37 -38.09 4.13
C ASP A 78 -6.26 -37.82 3.08
N ARG A 79 -6.65 -37.77 1.79
CA ARG A 79 -5.76 -37.73 0.61
C ARG A 79 -5.48 -36.32 0.05
N GLY A 80 -5.64 -35.25 0.84
CA GLY A 80 -5.43 -33.86 0.41
C GLY A 80 -4.16 -33.18 0.96
N SER A 81 -3.69 -32.12 0.30
CA SER A 81 -2.61 -31.28 0.81
C SER A 81 -3.04 -30.46 2.05
N LYS A 82 -2.09 -30.02 2.89
CA LYS A 82 -2.40 -29.16 4.05
C LYS A 82 -3.11 -27.86 3.64
N LEU A 83 -2.74 -27.29 2.50
CA LEU A 83 -3.33 -26.05 2.00
C LEU A 83 -4.78 -26.26 1.53
N GLU A 84 -5.06 -27.36 0.84
CA GLU A 84 -6.43 -27.73 0.46
C GLU A 84 -7.31 -27.93 1.70
N ARG A 85 -6.79 -28.60 2.73
CA ARG A 85 -7.52 -28.79 3.99
C ARG A 85 -7.77 -27.48 4.73
N LEU A 86 -6.85 -26.51 4.65
CA LEU A 86 -7.06 -25.18 5.23
C LEU A 86 -8.26 -24.49 4.59
N PHE A 87 -8.29 -24.39 3.26
CA PHE A 87 -9.38 -23.72 2.55
C PHE A 87 -10.69 -24.52 2.53
N ALA A 88 -10.64 -25.84 2.75
CA ALA A 88 -11.84 -26.67 2.94
C ALA A 88 -12.44 -26.56 4.36
N HIS A 89 -11.70 -25.98 5.32
CA HIS A 89 -12.17 -25.85 6.69
C HIS A 89 -13.32 -24.84 6.80
N SER A 90 -14.29 -25.09 7.68
CA SER A 90 -15.50 -24.27 7.83
C SER A 90 -15.23 -22.79 8.14
N LEU A 91 -14.15 -22.51 8.87
CA LEU A 91 -13.71 -21.13 9.16
C LEU A 91 -13.31 -20.34 7.90
N TYR A 92 -12.90 -21.03 6.83
CA TYR A 92 -12.57 -20.43 5.53
C TYR A 92 -13.75 -20.45 4.56
N ASN A 93 -14.95 -20.84 4.99
CA ASN A 93 -16.16 -20.81 4.17
C ASN A 93 -17.21 -19.84 4.76
N ILE A 94 -16.76 -18.87 5.54
CA ILE A 94 -17.61 -17.80 6.07
C ILE A 94 -17.85 -16.80 4.93
N GLN A 95 -19.07 -16.77 4.42
CA GLN A 95 -19.45 -15.93 3.28
C GLN A 95 -19.52 -14.45 3.69
N THR A 96 -19.03 -13.57 2.82
CA THR A 96 -19.27 -12.13 2.97
C THR A 96 -20.74 -11.79 2.72
N PRO A 97 -21.25 -10.66 3.25
CA PRO A 97 -22.58 -10.20 2.94
C PRO A 97 -22.81 -10.04 1.43
N ALA A 98 -24.07 -10.21 0.99
CA ALA A 98 -24.43 -10.06 -0.40
C ALA A 98 -24.11 -8.65 -0.92
N LEU A 99 -23.20 -8.57 -1.89
CA LEU A 99 -22.65 -7.32 -2.40
C LEU A 99 -23.72 -6.47 -3.10
N ARG A 100 -23.94 -5.27 -2.57
CA ARG A 100 -24.70 -4.22 -3.23
C ARG A 100 -23.82 -3.40 -4.19
N THR A 101 -24.45 -2.60 -5.04
CA THR A 101 -23.74 -1.74 -6.01
C THR A 101 -22.79 -0.76 -5.31
N GLU A 102 -23.23 -0.17 -4.19
CA GLU A 102 -22.42 0.75 -3.37
C GLU A 102 -21.21 0.09 -2.70
N GLU A 103 -21.21 -1.24 -2.56
CA GLU A 103 -20.14 -2.01 -1.93
C GLU A 103 -19.07 -2.43 -2.93
N ARG A 104 -19.27 -2.21 -4.23
CA ARG A 104 -18.25 -2.40 -5.27
C ARG A 104 -17.41 -1.14 -5.37
N LEU A 105 -16.09 -1.28 -5.55
CA LEU A 105 -15.24 -0.10 -5.69
C LEU A 105 -15.52 0.63 -6.99
N LEU A 106 -15.60 -0.11 -8.10
CA LEU A 106 -15.71 0.42 -9.46
C LEU A 106 -16.88 -0.21 -10.20
N GLU A 107 -17.59 0.61 -10.97
CA GLU A 107 -18.56 0.13 -11.94
C GLU A 107 -17.87 -0.30 -13.23
N VAL A 108 -18.40 -1.35 -13.88
CA VAL A 108 -17.80 -1.96 -15.07
C VAL A 108 -17.65 -0.93 -16.20
N GLU A 109 -18.71 -0.17 -16.48
CA GLU A 109 -18.70 0.82 -17.56
C GLU A 109 -17.69 1.94 -17.31
N GLN A 110 -17.62 2.44 -16.08
CA GLN A 110 -16.68 3.50 -15.69
C GLN A 110 -15.22 3.03 -15.85
N LEU A 111 -14.93 1.80 -15.44
CA LEU A 111 -13.59 1.24 -15.54
C LEU A 111 -13.16 1.04 -16.99
N LEU A 112 -14.02 0.46 -17.81
CA LEU A 112 -13.74 0.21 -19.23
C LEU A 112 -13.53 1.52 -19.99
N GLU A 113 -14.36 2.53 -19.74
CA GLU A 113 -14.22 3.85 -20.36
C GLU A 113 -12.92 4.54 -19.93
N TYR A 114 -12.56 4.45 -18.64
CA TYR A 114 -11.29 4.98 -18.14
C TYR A 114 -10.09 4.35 -18.86
N TYR A 115 -10.05 3.02 -18.99
CA TYR A 115 -8.93 2.34 -19.61
C TYR A 115 -8.89 2.54 -21.12
N ARG A 116 -10.04 2.59 -21.82
CA ARG A 116 -10.09 3.00 -23.24
C ARG A 116 -9.40 4.35 -23.45
N ARG A 117 -9.70 5.35 -22.63
CA ARG A 117 -9.04 6.68 -22.71
C ARG A 117 -7.54 6.60 -22.44
N LYS A 118 -7.11 5.78 -21.46
CA LYS A 118 -5.68 5.58 -21.16
C LYS A 118 -4.95 4.88 -22.30
N VAL A 119 -5.58 3.91 -22.96
CA VAL A 119 -5.05 3.21 -24.13
C VAL A 119 -4.87 4.20 -25.28
N SER A 120 -5.91 4.94 -25.66
CA SER A 120 -5.82 5.95 -26.72
C SER A 120 -4.81 7.07 -26.41
N HIS A 121 -4.65 7.45 -25.15
CA HIS A 121 -3.60 8.39 -24.74
C HIS A 121 -2.20 7.81 -24.93
N TRP A 122 -2.01 6.54 -24.58
CA TRP A 122 -0.73 5.84 -24.73
C TRP A 122 -0.37 5.65 -26.21
N GLU A 123 -1.33 5.23 -27.05
CA GLU A 123 -1.13 5.08 -28.49
C GLU A 123 -0.68 6.38 -29.15
N ARG A 124 -1.31 7.52 -28.77
CA ARG A 124 -0.89 8.85 -29.24
C ARG A 124 0.54 9.20 -28.82
N HIS A 125 0.91 8.96 -27.56
CA HIS A 125 2.27 9.21 -27.09
C HIS A 125 3.29 8.31 -27.78
N LYS A 126 2.97 7.04 -27.99
CA LYS A 126 3.83 6.10 -28.70
C LYS A 126 4.04 6.51 -30.15
N LYS A 127 2.99 6.96 -30.84
CA LYS A 127 3.11 7.47 -32.21
C LYS A 127 4.11 8.64 -32.30
N LEU A 128 4.00 9.62 -31.41
CA LEU A 128 4.92 10.75 -31.35
C LEU A 128 6.36 10.32 -31.05
N TYR A 129 6.53 9.37 -30.12
CA TYR A 129 7.85 8.82 -29.81
C TYR A 129 8.45 8.11 -31.02
N ASN A 130 7.68 7.27 -31.71
CA ASN A 130 8.13 6.56 -32.91
C ASN A 130 8.52 7.52 -34.04
N GLU A 131 7.74 8.59 -34.26
CA GLU A 131 8.07 9.64 -35.23
C GLU A 131 9.39 10.34 -34.87
N ALA A 132 9.60 10.68 -33.60
CA ALA A 132 10.84 11.28 -33.13
C ALA A 132 12.05 10.31 -33.24
N ALA A 133 11.86 9.03 -32.91
CA ALA A 133 12.88 8.00 -33.02
C ALA A 133 13.29 7.74 -34.48
N ALA A 134 12.31 7.74 -35.40
CA ALA A 134 12.56 7.61 -36.84
C ALA A 134 13.38 8.79 -37.38
N LEU A 135 13.10 10.02 -36.95
CA LEU A 135 13.90 11.20 -37.29
C LEU A 135 15.33 11.13 -36.74
N ALA A 136 15.53 10.44 -35.61
CA ALA A 136 16.83 10.24 -34.99
C ALA A 136 17.59 8.99 -35.47
N ASN A 137 17.07 8.24 -36.45
CA ASN A 137 17.59 6.93 -36.90
C ASN A 137 17.78 5.91 -35.77
N ILE A 138 16.98 6.01 -34.71
CA ILE A 138 16.99 5.05 -33.61
C ILE A 138 16.03 3.91 -33.98
N SER A 139 16.56 2.74 -34.30
CA SER A 139 15.75 1.53 -34.51
C SER A 139 15.21 1.04 -33.16
N GLY A 140 14.07 1.59 -32.73
CA GLY A 140 13.36 1.10 -31.55
C GLY A 140 12.67 -0.23 -31.85
N LEU A 141 12.78 -1.20 -30.96
CA LEU A 141 12.01 -2.45 -31.03
C LEU A 141 10.52 -2.09 -30.91
N GLU A 142 9.71 -2.32 -31.95
CA GLU A 142 8.27 -2.11 -31.86
C GLU A 142 7.68 -3.10 -30.85
N GLN A 143 7.45 -2.63 -29.62
CA GLN A 143 6.76 -3.42 -28.61
C GLN A 143 5.27 -3.19 -28.77
N GLU A 144 4.59 -4.09 -29.49
CA GLU A 144 3.14 -4.13 -29.57
C GLU A 144 2.55 -4.26 -28.16
N MET A 145 1.43 -3.56 -27.95
CA MET A 145 0.68 -3.60 -26.70
C MET A 145 -0.77 -3.78 -27.07
N THR A 146 -1.43 -4.74 -26.42
CA THR A 146 -2.82 -5.05 -26.66
C THR A 146 -3.63 -4.72 -25.41
N TYR A 147 -4.79 -4.10 -25.58
CA TYR A 147 -5.75 -3.96 -24.49
C TYR A 147 -6.78 -5.08 -24.59
N ASP A 148 -6.82 -5.93 -23.57
CA ASP A 148 -7.79 -7.01 -23.44
C ASP A 148 -8.81 -6.65 -22.33
N PRO A 149 -10.09 -6.39 -22.67
CA PRO A 149 -11.15 -6.15 -21.70
C PRO A 149 -11.41 -7.33 -20.75
N ASP A 150 -10.93 -8.53 -21.07
CA ASP A 150 -11.06 -9.72 -20.24
C ASP A 150 -9.79 -10.05 -19.44
N ALA A 151 -8.81 -9.14 -19.42
CA ALA A 151 -7.54 -9.31 -18.72
C ALA A 151 -7.72 -9.55 -17.21
N SER A 152 -6.86 -10.42 -16.66
CA SER A 152 -6.85 -10.80 -15.24
C SER A 152 -6.72 -9.60 -14.28
N TRP A 153 -5.88 -8.61 -14.62
CA TRP A 153 -5.70 -7.40 -13.81
C TRP A 153 -6.96 -6.51 -13.80
N LEU A 154 -7.75 -6.52 -14.88
CA LEU A 154 -8.99 -5.75 -14.95
C LEU A 154 -10.10 -6.45 -14.13
N LYS A 155 -10.16 -7.78 -14.21
CA LYS A 155 -11.03 -8.60 -13.33
C LYS A 155 -10.71 -8.38 -11.86
N PHE A 156 -9.42 -8.36 -11.51
CA PHE A 156 -8.97 -7.98 -10.17
C PHE A 156 -9.50 -6.60 -9.76
N HIS A 157 -9.36 -5.57 -10.61
CA HIS A 157 -9.88 -4.23 -10.30
C HIS A 157 -11.40 -4.18 -10.10
N LEU A 158 -12.15 -4.95 -10.89
CA LEU A 158 -13.61 -5.06 -10.76
C LEU A 158 -14.05 -5.87 -9.55
N GLY A 159 -13.21 -6.80 -9.08
CA GLY A 159 -13.48 -7.66 -7.93
C GLY A 159 -13.34 -6.95 -6.58
N ILE A 160 -12.63 -5.81 -6.53
CA ILE A 160 -12.43 -5.05 -5.29
C ILE A 160 -13.78 -4.53 -4.78
N ASN A 161 -14.09 -4.88 -3.53
CA ASN A 161 -15.32 -4.53 -2.85
C ASN A 161 -15.04 -4.04 -1.43
N ARG A 162 -16.09 -3.68 -0.68
CA ARG A 162 -16.01 -3.11 0.67
C ARG A 162 -15.27 -3.99 1.68
N TYR A 163 -15.22 -5.31 1.46
CA TYR A 163 -14.73 -6.27 2.44
C TYR A 163 -13.32 -6.81 2.15
N ALA A 164 -12.91 -6.86 0.88
CA ALA A 164 -11.62 -7.43 0.47
C ALA A 164 -11.14 -6.91 -0.88
N LEU A 165 -9.83 -7.03 -1.14
CA LEU A 165 -9.24 -6.74 -2.45
C LEU A 165 -9.60 -7.78 -3.51
N TYR A 166 -9.82 -9.03 -3.10
CA TYR A 166 -10.16 -10.14 -3.98
C TYR A 166 -10.95 -11.19 -3.21
N SER A 167 -11.72 -12.01 -3.94
CA SER A 167 -12.43 -13.15 -3.36
C SER A 167 -11.50 -14.36 -3.22
N GLN A 168 -11.78 -15.22 -2.25
CA GLN A 168 -11.07 -16.49 -2.05
C GLN A 168 -11.16 -17.41 -3.26
N ASP A 169 -12.33 -17.49 -3.89
CA ASP A 169 -12.61 -18.36 -5.05
C ASP A 169 -12.33 -17.69 -6.40
N ASP A 170 -11.68 -16.52 -6.40
CA ASP A 170 -11.40 -15.76 -7.62
C ASP A 170 -10.22 -16.37 -8.40
N SER A 171 -10.56 -17.22 -9.36
CA SER A 171 -9.60 -17.81 -10.30
C SER A 171 -8.78 -16.78 -11.09
N SER A 172 -9.28 -15.54 -11.24
CA SER A 172 -8.57 -14.47 -11.95
C SER A 172 -7.31 -14.02 -11.21
N ILE A 173 -7.26 -14.17 -9.88
CA ILE A 173 -6.06 -13.86 -9.08
C ILE A 173 -4.93 -14.83 -9.40
N LEU A 174 -5.23 -16.13 -9.55
CA LEU A 174 -4.23 -17.12 -9.96
C LEU A 174 -3.73 -16.84 -11.38
N GLN A 175 -4.61 -16.41 -12.28
CA GLN A 175 -4.20 -16.00 -13.62
C GLN A 175 -3.35 -14.73 -13.59
N LEU A 176 -3.70 -13.74 -12.76
CA LEU A 176 -2.93 -12.50 -12.59
C LEU A 176 -1.51 -12.77 -12.08
N LEU A 177 -1.35 -13.68 -11.12
CA LEU A 177 -0.02 -14.11 -10.65
C LEU A 177 0.81 -14.73 -11.78
N LYS A 178 0.21 -15.61 -12.59
CA LYS A 178 0.88 -16.22 -13.76
C LYS A 178 1.21 -15.20 -14.84
N ASP A 179 0.33 -14.23 -15.07
CA ASP A 179 0.53 -13.16 -16.04
C ASP A 179 1.70 -12.27 -15.60
N MET A 180 1.78 -11.88 -14.33
CA MET A 180 2.92 -11.09 -13.83
C MET A 180 4.26 -11.84 -13.96
N GLN A 181 4.26 -13.16 -13.73
CA GLN A 181 5.45 -13.99 -13.87
C GLN A 181 5.98 -14.07 -15.31
N ASN A 182 5.08 -14.24 -16.29
CA ASN A 182 5.48 -14.69 -17.63
C ASN A 182 5.23 -13.66 -18.74
N MET A 183 4.39 -12.66 -18.52
CA MET A 183 4.00 -11.74 -19.58
C MET A 183 5.14 -10.80 -19.96
N LYS A 184 5.29 -10.55 -21.26
CA LYS A 184 6.30 -9.60 -21.77
C LYS A 184 6.09 -8.21 -21.18
N VAL A 185 7.19 -7.61 -20.69
CA VAL A 185 7.22 -6.19 -20.31
C VAL A 185 7.40 -5.37 -21.59
N VAL A 186 6.57 -4.34 -21.74
CA VAL A 186 6.55 -3.49 -22.95
C VAL A 186 6.86 -2.02 -22.66
N ASN A 187 7.00 -1.66 -21.38
CA ASN A 187 7.52 -0.36 -20.95
C ASN A 187 7.92 -0.43 -19.49
N ALA A 188 8.99 0.26 -19.12
CA ALA A 188 9.40 0.48 -17.74
C ALA A 188 9.51 1.98 -17.45
N ASP A 189 9.23 2.38 -16.21
CA ASP A 189 9.31 3.79 -15.80
C ASP A 189 9.46 3.90 -14.28
N TYR A 190 9.82 5.08 -13.79
CA TYR A 190 9.72 5.39 -12.36
C TYR A 190 8.26 5.39 -11.91
N THR A 191 8.06 5.12 -10.63
CA THR A 191 6.76 5.20 -9.99
C THR A 191 6.28 6.66 -9.88
N GLN A 192 4.98 6.87 -9.68
CA GLN A 192 4.41 8.21 -9.72
C GLN A 192 4.92 9.09 -8.57
N ASP A 193 5.11 8.49 -7.40
CA ASP A 193 5.68 9.12 -6.22
C ASP A 193 7.18 9.44 -6.41
N GLU A 194 7.96 8.56 -7.04
CA GLU A 194 9.34 8.87 -7.41
C GLU A 194 9.43 10.04 -8.40
N LYS A 195 8.54 10.09 -9.39
CA LYS A 195 8.48 11.19 -10.36
C LYS A 195 8.12 12.53 -9.74
N ALA A 196 7.29 12.53 -8.69
CA ALA A 196 6.89 13.75 -7.99
C ALA A 196 8.08 14.45 -7.33
N LEU A 197 9.15 13.71 -7.01
CA LEU A 197 10.29 14.23 -6.28
C LEU A 197 11.28 15.02 -7.15
N LYS A 198 11.19 14.96 -8.48
CA LYS A 198 11.95 15.79 -9.47
C LYS A 198 13.42 16.14 -9.15
N GLY A 199 14.11 15.36 -8.32
CA GLY A 199 15.45 15.70 -7.82
C GLY A 199 15.51 16.87 -6.82
N GLU A 200 14.38 17.39 -6.32
CA GLU A 200 14.38 18.36 -5.21
C GLU A 200 14.70 17.62 -3.91
N CYS A 201 15.90 17.88 -3.42
CA CYS A 201 16.50 17.20 -2.28
C CYS A 201 16.83 18.19 -1.19
N ASP A 202 16.17 18.06 -0.04
CA ASP A 202 16.70 18.63 1.19
C ASP A 202 17.27 17.52 2.06
N CYS A 203 18.57 17.24 1.89
CA CYS A 203 19.30 16.27 2.70
C CYS A 203 19.36 16.63 4.20
N THR A 204 18.94 17.85 4.59
CA THR A 204 19.01 18.33 5.97
C THR A 204 17.71 18.08 6.75
N GLN A 205 16.57 17.89 6.08
CA GLN A 205 15.28 17.68 6.73
C GLN A 205 14.87 16.21 6.89
N VAL A 206 15.70 15.26 6.43
CA VAL A 206 15.19 13.93 6.16
C VAL A 206 15.89 12.86 6.98
N VAL A 207 15.29 12.61 8.13
CA VAL A 207 15.28 11.29 8.75
C VAL A 207 14.02 10.60 8.19
N LYS A 208 14.21 9.70 7.21
CA LYS A 208 13.22 9.23 6.21
C LYS A 208 11.81 8.93 6.76
N PRO A 209 10.75 9.34 6.05
CA PRO A 209 9.53 8.55 5.94
C PRO A 209 9.62 7.70 4.65
N SER A 210 10.05 6.43 4.81
CA SER A 210 9.62 5.20 4.10
C SER A 210 9.34 5.10 2.58
N GLY A 211 9.32 6.17 1.78
CA GLY A 211 8.86 6.13 0.38
C GLY A 211 9.92 5.94 -0.70
N HIS A 212 11.21 6.08 -0.37
CA HIS A 212 12.26 6.38 -1.35
C HIS A 212 13.21 5.21 -1.65
N HIS A 213 12.67 4.05 -2.00
CA HIS A 213 13.43 2.84 -2.30
C HIS A 213 13.37 2.54 -3.80
N LEU A 214 14.37 1.86 -4.35
CA LEU A 214 14.40 1.51 -5.78
C LEU A 214 13.21 0.62 -6.12
N LYS A 215 12.25 1.19 -6.84
CA LYS A 215 11.07 0.48 -7.36
C LYS A 215 10.76 0.99 -8.76
N LEU A 216 10.23 0.12 -9.61
CA LEU A 216 9.92 0.49 -10.99
C LEU A 216 8.47 0.13 -11.32
N ALA A 217 7.82 0.96 -12.12
CA ALA A 217 6.53 0.66 -12.71
C ALA A 217 6.74 -0.08 -14.03
N LEU A 218 6.50 -1.39 -14.04
CA LEU A 218 6.55 -2.19 -15.27
C LEU A 218 5.16 -2.28 -15.87
N LYS A 219 5.08 -2.04 -17.18
CA LYS A 219 3.85 -2.18 -17.97
C LYS A 219 3.95 -3.43 -18.83
N MET A 220 2.94 -4.29 -18.71
CA MET A 220 2.85 -5.56 -19.40
C MET A 220 2.17 -5.40 -20.76
N HIS A 221 2.36 -6.39 -21.63
CA HIS A 221 1.78 -6.43 -22.98
C HIS A 221 0.26 -6.20 -22.99
N ASN A 222 -0.48 -6.74 -22.01
CA ASN A 222 -1.94 -6.59 -21.89
C ASN A 222 -2.40 -5.26 -21.25
N PHE A 223 -1.56 -4.22 -21.25
CA PHE A 223 -1.76 -2.92 -20.60
C PHE A 223 -1.71 -2.94 -19.06
N GLY A 224 -1.65 -4.11 -18.44
CA GLY A 224 -1.50 -4.26 -16.99
C GLY A 224 -0.23 -3.61 -16.46
N LYS A 225 -0.23 -3.25 -15.18
CA LYS A 225 0.93 -2.65 -14.51
C LYS A 225 1.27 -3.41 -13.25
N ALA A 226 2.56 -3.60 -13.00
CA ALA A 226 3.08 -4.18 -11.78
C ALA A 226 4.23 -3.33 -11.22
N MET A 227 4.31 -3.26 -9.90
CA MET A 227 5.40 -2.63 -9.18
C MET A 227 6.53 -3.63 -9.02
N PHE A 228 7.69 -3.34 -9.58
CA PHE A 228 8.89 -4.15 -9.42
C PHE A 228 9.74 -3.64 -8.26
N LYS A 229 9.96 -4.49 -7.25
CA LYS A 229 11.00 -4.28 -6.23
C LYS A 229 12.10 -5.32 -6.42
N PRO A 230 13.34 -4.91 -6.76
CA PRO A 230 14.43 -5.84 -7.02
C PRO A 230 14.97 -6.47 -5.75
N MET A 231 15.64 -7.62 -5.90
CA MET A 231 16.43 -8.22 -4.85
C MET A 231 17.54 -7.26 -4.38
N ARG A 232 17.60 -7.06 -3.06
CA ARG A 232 18.57 -6.20 -2.38
C ARG A 232 19.51 -6.96 -1.45
N GLN A 233 19.04 -8.09 -0.93
CA GLN A 233 19.73 -8.93 0.05
C GLN A 233 19.55 -10.40 -0.34
N GLN A 234 20.52 -11.22 0.03
CA GLN A 234 20.49 -12.68 -0.07
C GLN A 234 19.46 -13.27 0.90
N ARG A 235 19.10 -14.54 0.71
CA ARG A 235 18.03 -15.20 1.47
C ARG A 235 18.45 -15.49 2.91
N GLU A 236 19.73 -15.72 3.11
CA GLU A 236 20.35 -16.07 4.39
C GLU A 236 20.78 -14.82 5.19
N GLU A 237 20.65 -13.62 4.62
CA GLU A 237 21.02 -12.37 5.27
C GLU A 237 19.92 -11.86 6.21
N GLU A 238 20.28 -11.70 7.47
CA GLU A 238 19.44 -11.08 8.49
C GLU A 238 19.79 -9.58 8.65
N THR A 239 18.81 -8.77 9.03
CA THR A 239 19.05 -7.36 9.37
C THR A 239 19.87 -7.31 10.67
N PRO A 240 21.05 -6.67 10.69
CA PRO A 240 21.84 -6.57 11.93
C PRO A 240 21.07 -5.86 13.04
N GLU A 241 21.27 -6.27 14.29
CA GLU A 241 20.56 -5.71 15.46
C GLU A 241 20.76 -4.21 15.65
N ASP A 242 21.91 -3.68 15.20
CA ASP A 242 22.25 -2.25 15.28
C ASP A 242 21.55 -1.38 14.22
N VAL A 243 20.83 -1.98 13.26
CA VAL A 243 20.16 -1.26 12.17
C VAL A 243 18.74 -0.87 12.61
N PHE A 244 18.46 0.43 12.62
CA PHE A 244 17.11 0.94 12.87
C PHE A 244 16.13 0.49 11.78
N TYR A 245 14.89 0.19 12.17
CA TYR A 245 13.82 -0.31 11.30
C TYR A 245 13.56 0.56 10.06
N PHE A 246 13.74 1.90 10.13
CA PHE A 246 13.57 2.82 8.99
C PHE A 246 14.79 2.86 8.04
N VAL A 247 15.94 2.31 8.47
CA VAL A 247 17.17 2.19 7.66
C VAL A 247 17.18 0.90 6.85
N ASP A 248 16.49 -0.15 7.34
CA ASP A 248 16.50 -1.48 6.74
C ASP A 248 16.16 -1.48 5.23
N PHE A 249 16.61 -2.50 4.51
CA PHE A 249 16.31 -2.64 3.10
C PHE A 249 14.88 -3.10 2.87
N GLN A 250 14.32 -2.71 1.73
CA GLN A 250 13.09 -3.31 1.22
C GLN A 250 13.45 -4.54 0.39
N ARG A 251 12.91 -5.69 0.79
CA ARG A 251 13.16 -7.02 0.23
C ARG A 251 11.98 -7.45 -0.64
N HIS A 252 12.27 -8.06 -1.78
CA HIS A 252 11.24 -8.65 -2.64
C HIS A 252 10.59 -9.89 -2.02
N ASN A 253 11.36 -10.67 -1.24
CA ASN A 253 10.86 -11.85 -0.53
C ASN A 253 9.69 -11.49 0.40
N ALA A 254 9.82 -10.40 1.14
CA ALA A 254 8.82 -9.94 2.10
C ALA A 254 7.51 -9.55 1.40
N GLU A 255 7.55 -8.86 0.25
CA GLU A 255 6.33 -8.55 -0.53
C GLU A 255 5.59 -9.82 -1.00
N ILE A 256 6.33 -10.83 -1.48
CA ILE A 256 5.76 -12.09 -1.95
C ILE A 256 5.16 -12.87 -0.77
N ALA A 257 5.93 -13.02 0.32
CA ALA A 257 5.51 -13.75 1.50
C ALA A 257 4.31 -13.08 2.19
N ALA A 258 4.32 -11.75 2.29
CA ALA A 258 3.23 -10.95 2.85
C ALA A 258 1.91 -11.21 2.14
N PHE A 259 1.89 -11.23 0.80
CA PHE A 259 0.69 -11.57 0.03
C PHE A 259 0.17 -12.98 0.35
N HIS A 260 1.06 -13.97 0.41
CA HIS A 260 0.66 -15.35 0.68
C HIS A 260 0.19 -15.53 2.14
N LEU A 261 0.82 -14.87 3.11
CA LEU A 261 0.41 -14.89 4.50
C LEU A 261 -0.94 -14.19 4.70
N ASP A 262 -1.14 -13.02 4.09
CA ASP A 262 -2.42 -12.29 4.09
C ASP A 262 -3.56 -13.15 3.54
N ARG A 263 -3.28 -13.93 2.48
CA ARG A 263 -4.22 -14.90 1.92
C ARG A 263 -4.48 -16.11 2.83
N ILE A 264 -3.45 -16.62 3.49
CA ILE A 264 -3.58 -17.74 4.45
C ILE A 264 -4.37 -17.31 5.68
N LEU A 265 -4.25 -16.06 6.13
CA LEU A 265 -5.03 -15.50 7.24
C LEU A 265 -6.45 -15.08 6.83
N ASP A 266 -6.82 -15.25 5.56
CA ASP A 266 -8.07 -14.80 4.93
C ASP A 266 -8.37 -13.30 5.08
N PHE A 267 -7.34 -12.49 5.31
CA PHE A 267 -7.48 -11.03 5.36
C PHE A 267 -7.79 -10.45 3.97
N ARG A 268 -7.04 -10.88 2.95
CA ARG A 268 -7.21 -10.46 1.54
C ARG A 268 -7.10 -8.93 1.35
N ARG A 269 -6.08 -8.34 1.99
CA ARG A 269 -5.83 -6.89 2.06
C ARG A 269 -4.51 -6.46 1.42
N VAL A 270 -3.68 -7.41 0.98
CA VAL A 270 -2.45 -7.17 0.20
C VAL A 270 -2.72 -7.40 -1.30
N PRO A 271 -2.32 -6.49 -2.22
CA PRO A 271 -2.45 -6.74 -3.66
C PRO A 271 -1.71 -8.02 -4.08
N PRO A 272 -2.15 -8.74 -5.13
CA PRO A 272 -1.43 -9.92 -5.61
C PRO A 272 0.04 -9.63 -5.93
N VAL A 273 0.95 -10.47 -5.43
CA VAL A 273 2.40 -10.34 -5.65
C VAL A 273 2.97 -11.66 -6.17
N ALA A 274 3.81 -11.60 -7.21
CA ALA A 274 4.54 -12.75 -7.72
C ALA A 274 6.03 -12.45 -7.88
N GLY A 275 6.90 -13.44 -7.62
CA GLY A 275 8.32 -13.35 -7.95
C GLY A 275 8.59 -13.51 -9.44
N ARG A 276 9.57 -12.79 -9.98
CA ARG A 276 10.02 -12.91 -11.38
C ARG A 276 11.52 -12.65 -11.51
N LEU A 277 12.16 -13.41 -12.38
CA LEU A 277 13.47 -13.07 -12.93
C LEU A 277 13.28 -12.09 -14.09
N VAL A 278 13.64 -10.82 -13.87
CA VAL A 278 13.50 -9.75 -14.85
C VAL A 278 14.82 -9.63 -15.62
N ASN A 279 14.75 -9.64 -16.95
CA ASN A 279 15.91 -9.29 -17.78
C ASN A 279 16.05 -7.77 -17.77
N VAL A 280 16.91 -7.20 -16.93
CA VAL A 280 17.00 -5.74 -16.74
C VAL A 280 17.46 -5.02 -18.01
N THR A 281 18.15 -5.72 -18.92
CA THR A 281 18.53 -5.18 -20.22
C THR A 281 17.32 -5.10 -21.15
N GLY A 282 16.59 -6.20 -21.33
CA GLY A 282 15.44 -6.27 -22.26
C GLY A 282 14.14 -5.69 -21.72
N ASP A 283 13.76 -6.07 -20.50
CA ASP A 283 12.48 -5.72 -19.86
C ASP A 283 12.49 -4.33 -19.21
N VAL A 284 13.67 -3.73 -18.97
CA VAL A 284 13.79 -2.40 -18.34
C VAL A 284 14.53 -1.42 -19.25
N LEU A 285 15.84 -1.59 -19.45
CA LEU A 285 16.70 -0.61 -20.15
C LEU A 285 16.27 -0.36 -21.60
N GLN A 286 15.97 -1.43 -22.35
CA GLN A 286 15.50 -1.32 -23.74
C GLN A 286 14.01 -0.98 -23.85
N ALA A 287 13.22 -1.25 -22.81
CA ALA A 287 11.78 -1.01 -22.79
C ALA A 287 11.40 0.40 -22.31
N THR A 288 12.27 1.11 -21.59
CA THR A 288 11.97 2.45 -21.06
C THR A 288 12.12 3.54 -22.12
N HIS A 289 11.17 4.47 -22.15
CA HIS A 289 11.28 5.74 -22.87
C HIS A 289 11.73 6.91 -21.98
N ASN A 290 11.99 6.63 -20.70
CA ASN A 290 12.41 7.63 -19.72
C ASN A 290 13.94 7.73 -19.71
N GLU A 291 14.47 8.84 -20.24
CA GLU A 291 15.92 9.09 -20.32
C GLU A 291 16.59 9.17 -18.94
N ASP A 292 15.91 9.65 -17.90
CA ASP A 292 16.45 9.65 -16.53
C ASP A 292 16.60 8.23 -15.97
N LEU A 293 15.72 7.30 -16.37
CA LEU A 293 15.85 5.89 -16.01
C LEU A 293 16.94 5.21 -16.84
N ARG A 294 17.11 5.56 -18.12
CA ARG A 294 18.20 5.01 -18.96
C ARG A 294 19.57 5.47 -18.46
N ALA A 295 19.69 6.72 -18.03
CA ALA A 295 20.95 7.33 -17.61
C ALA A 295 21.57 6.71 -16.34
N VAL A 296 20.79 6.00 -15.52
CA VAL A 296 21.30 5.35 -14.30
C VAL A 296 21.79 3.92 -14.52
N PHE A 297 21.70 3.39 -15.74
CA PHE A 297 22.27 2.09 -16.08
C PHE A 297 23.77 2.18 -16.37
N PHE A 298 24.51 1.16 -15.94
CA PHE A 298 25.93 1.02 -16.20
C PHE A 298 26.35 -0.45 -16.18
N THR A 299 27.50 -0.74 -16.80
CA THR A 299 28.13 -2.07 -16.74
C THR A 299 29.11 -2.11 -15.58
N SER A 300 28.98 -3.10 -14.69
CA SER A 300 29.92 -3.28 -13.57
C SER A 300 31.28 -3.80 -14.04
N PRO A 301 32.34 -3.70 -13.21
CA PRO A 301 33.63 -4.33 -13.49
C PRO A 301 33.56 -5.86 -13.70
N ALA A 302 32.52 -6.51 -13.17
CA ALA A 302 32.25 -7.94 -13.38
C ALA A 302 31.43 -8.23 -14.65
N ASN A 303 31.24 -7.22 -15.52
CA ASN A 303 30.47 -7.31 -16.76
C ASN A 303 28.97 -7.63 -16.54
N ASN A 304 28.39 -7.14 -15.44
CA ASN A 304 26.95 -7.23 -15.17
C ASN A 304 26.24 -5.93 -15.52
N THR A 305 24.99 -6.01 -15.97
CA THR A 305 24.13 -4.84 -16.16
C THR A 305 23.54 -4.41 -14.82
N CYS A 306 23.82 -3.17 -14.43
CA CYS A 306 23.38 -2.60 -13.16
C CYS A 306 22.61 -1.30 -13.35
N PHE A 307 21.76 -0.98 -12.38
CA PHE A 307 21.13 0.33 -12.28
C PHE A 307 20.93 0.71 -10.81
N PHE A 308 20.83 2.01 -10.54
CA PHE A 308 20.58 2.55 -9.21
C PHE A 308 19.43 3.55 -9.25
N ALA A 309 18.82 3.83 -8.10
CA ALA A 309 17.79 4.85 -8.04
C ALA A 309 18.48 6.22 -8.11
N LYS A 310 18.02 7.11 -8.98
CA LYS A 310 18.32 8.55 -8.90
C LYS A 310 17.56 9.15 -7.70
N CYS A 311 17.89 8.65 -6.51
CA CYS A 311 17.21 8.96 -5.26
C CYS A 311 18.13 9.74 -4.33
N LEU A 312 17.60 10.86 -3.86
CA LEU A 312 18.06 11.76 -2.82
C LEU A 312 18.93 11.17 -1.67
N TYR A 313 18.63 9.97 -1.16
CA TYR A 313 19.38 9.33 -0.06
C TYR A 313 20.45 8.36 -0.50
N VAL A 314 20.28 7.84 -1.71
CA VAL A 314 20.91 6.63 -2.23
C VAL A 314 21.46 6.92 -3.64
N CYS A 315 21.90 8.16 -3.86
CA CYS A 315 22.51 8.67 -5.10
C CYS A 315 23.94 8.15 -5.31
N LYS A 316 24.27 6.98 -4.79
CA LYS A 316 25.59 6.38 -4.86
C LYS A 316 25.50 5.00 -5.49
N THR A 317 26.45 4.70 -6.37
CA THR A 317 26.59 3.39 -7.04
C THR A 317 26.71 2.22 -6.06
N GLU A 318 27.06 2.49 -4.80
CA GLU A 318 27.10 1.51 -3.70
C GLU A 318 25.74 0.85 -3.41
N TYR A 319 24.64 1.46 -3.85
CA TYR A 319 23.29 0.90 -3.75
C TYR A 319 22.70 0.56 -5.13
N ALA A 320 23.53 0.31 -6.12
CA ALA A 320 23.05 -0.28 -7.37
C ALA A 320 22.55 -1.71 -7.14
N VAL A 321 21.62 -2.14 -7.98
CA VAL A 321 21.28 -3.56 -8.15
C VAL A 321 21.78 -4.01 -9.50
N CYS A 322 22.25 -5.24 -9.58
CA CYS A 322 22.87 -5.79 -10.78
C CYS A 322 22.24 -7.13 -11.12
N GLY A 323 22.07 -7.38 -12.42
CA GLY A 323 21.78 -8.73 -12.90
C GLY A 323 23.01 -9.65 -12.80
N SER A 324 22.82 -10.91 -13.18
CA SER A 324 23.92 -11.88 -13.37
C SER A 324 23.79 -12.64 -14.70
N PRO A 325 24.32 -12.11 -15.81
CA PRO A 325 24.73 -10.71 -15.99
C PRO A 325 23.55 -9.74 -16.16
N ASP A 326 22.41 -10.22 -16.70
CA ASP A 326 21.24 -9.40 -17.03
C ASP A 326 19.95 -9.81 -16.30
N LEU A 327 19.92 -10.98 -15.68
CA LEU A 327 18.76 -11.44 -14.92
C LEU A 327 18.85 -10.97 -13.47
N LEU A 328 17.80 -10.29 -13.02
CA LEU A 328 17.64 -9.82 -11.64
C LEU A 328 16.33 -10.34 -11.06
N GLU A 329 16.41 -11.04 -9.94
CA GLU A 329 15.23 -11.47 -9.19
C GLU A 329 14.54 -10.26 -8.55
N GLY A 330 13.21 -10.29 -8.49
CA GLY A 330 12.44 -9.35 -7.69
C GLY A 330 10.97 -9.72 -7.61
N SER A 331 10.19 -8.88 -6.93
CA SER A 331 8.75 -9.05 -6.73
C SER A 331 7.99 -8.12 -7.67
N LEU A 332 6.89 -8.62 -8.22
CA LEU A 332 5.91 -7.87 -9.00
C LEU A 332 4.60 -7.81 -8.24
N SER A 333 4.28 -6.64 -7.68
CA SER A 333 3.01 -6.38 -7.02
C SER A 333 2.03 -5.75 -8.00
N ALA A 334 0.84 -6.33 -8.13
CA ALA A 334 -0.19 -5.81 -9.03
C ALA A 334 -0.60 -4.38 -8.63
N TYR A 335 -0.69 -3.48 -9.60
CA TYR A 335 -1.17 -2.12 -9.32
C TYR A 335 -2.65 -2.15 -8.92
N LEU A 336 -2.98 -1.38 -7.88
CA LEU A 336 -4.36 -0.99 -7.60
C LEU A 336 -4.89 -0.04 -8.69
N PRO A 337 -6.22 0.14 -8.79
CA PRO A 337 -6.78 1.11 -9.72
C PRO A 337 -6.20 2.52 -9.49
N GLY A 338 -6.12 3.28 -10.57
CA GLY A 338 -5.54 4.63 -10.53
C GLY A 338 -6.31 5.55 -9.58
N LEU A 339 -5.59 6.42 -8.87
CA LEU A 339 -6.17 7.36 -7.89
C LEU A 339 -7.27 8.28 -8.45
N SER A 340 -7.29 8.50 -9.76
CA SER A 340 -8.33 9.29 -10.45
C SER A 340 -9.71 8.62 -10.48
N ILE A 341 -9.77 7.28 -10.38
CA ILE A 341 -11.02 6.50 -10.41
C ILE A 341 -11.30 5.80 -9.09
N ALA A 342 -10.26 5.48 -8.32
CA ALA A 342 -10.36 4.95 -6.96
C ALA A 342 -9.42 5.74 -6.03
N PRO A 343 -9.84 6.94 -5.58
CA PRO A 343 -9.08 7.71 -4.61
C PRO A 343 -8.85 6.91 -3.33
N ARG A 344 -7.67 7.10 -2.73
CA ARG A 344 -7.28 6.50 -1.48
C ARG A 344 -6.86 7.58 -0.50
N LEU A 345 -7.15 7.35 0.77
CA LEU A 345 -6.71 8.20 1.88
C LEU A 345 -5.60 7.47 2.63
N SER A 346 -4.44 8.11 2.74
CA SER A 346 -3.34 7.65 3.58
C SER A 346 -3.51 8.25 4.97
N ILE A 347 -3.56 7.40 6.00
CA ILE A 347 -3.83 7.78 7.38
C ILE A 347 -2.65 7.33 8.25
N PRO A 348 -2.09 8.22 9.10
CA PRO A 348 -1.05 7.84 10.05
C PRO A 348 -1.55 6.76 11.01
N ASN A 349 -0.74 5.73 11.21
CA ASN A 349 -1.00 4.71 12.22
C ASN A 349 -0.82 5.32 13.63
N PRO A 350 -1.79 5.22 14.56
CA PRO A 350 -1.61 5.70 15.93
C PRO A 350 -0.40 5.09 16.66
N TRP A 351 -0.02 3.87 16.27
CA TRP A 351 1.18 3.18 16.77
C TRP A 351 2.38 3.31 15.84
N THR A 352 2.43 4.34 15.00
CA THR A 352 3.64 4.66 14.24
C THR A 352 4.81 4.91 15.19
N ARG A 353 6.01 4.43 14.84
CA ARG A 353 7.24 4.69 15.59
C ARG A 353 7.79 6.09 15.30
N SER A 354 8.78 6.52 16.08
CA SER A 354 9.56 7.75 15.88
C SER A 354 10.66 7.53 14.84
N TYR A 355 10.53 8.16 13.67
CA TYR A 355 11.54 8.10 12.60
C TYR A 355 12.76 8.98 12.91
N THR A 356 13.25 8.92 14.15
CA THR A 356 14.43 9.63 14.66
C THR A 356 15.22 8.69 15.57
N PHE A 357 16.50 8.97 15.77
CA PHE A 357 17.38 8.08 16.55
C PHE A 357 17.17 8.16 18.07
N THR A 358 16.55 9.23 18.57
CA THR A 358 16.53 9.56 20.01
C THR A 358 15.14 9.73 20.58
N GLU A 359 14.14 10.08 19.78
CA GLU A 359 12.81 10.36 20.30
C GLU A 359 12.02 9.07 20.49
N ARG A 360 11.10 9.10 21.46
CA ARG A 360 10.15 8.02 21.73
C ARG A 360 8.75 8.50 21.44
N GLN A 361 7.88 7.58 21.04
CA GLN A 361 6.46 7.86 20.82
C GLN A 361 5.66 7.73 22.11
N GLU A 362 4.49 8.38 22.15
CA GLU A 362 3.64 8.38 23.35
C GLU A 362 3.25 6.95 23.77
N TRP A 363 2.93 6.09 22.80
CA TRP A 363 2.55 4.70 23.06
C TRP A 363 3.69 3.84 23.63
N GLU A 364 4.96 4.25 23.48
CA GLU A 364 6.11 3.53 24.03
C GLU A 364 6.29 3.79 25.54
N VAL A 365 5.73 4.89 26.05
CA VAL A 365 5.89 5.31 27.46
C VAL A 365 4.58 5.32 28.24
N ASN A 366 3.44 5.30 27.56
CA ASN A 366 2.11 5.32 28.18
C ASN A 366 1.41 3.95 28.06
N PRO A 367 1.31 3.15 29.14
CA PRO A 367 0.64 1.85 29.10
C PRO A 367 -0.88 1.94 28.88
N PHE A 368 -1.48 3.12 29.07
CA PHE A 368 -2.91 3.37 28.86
C PHE A 368 -3.22 4.07 27.53
N TYR A 369 -2.24 4.16 26.60
CA TYR A 369 -2.39 4.88 25.34
C TYR A 369 -3.63 4.45 24.53
N CYS A 370 -3.91 3.14 24.50
CA CYS A 370 -5.07 2.59 23.79
C CYS A 370 -6.41 3.11 24.31
N ASP A 371 -6.51 3.47 25.60
CA ASP A 371 -7.77 3.97 26.18
C ASP A 371 -8.11 5.38 25.69
N SER A 372 -7.10 6.19 25.36
CA SER A 372 -7.28 7.47 24.66
C SER A 372 -7.66 7.26 23.19
N ILE A 373 -7.03 6.29 22.53
CA ILE A 373 -7.33 5.96 21.12
C ILE A 373 -8.77 5.50 20.95
N LYS A 374 -9.29 4.64 21.84
CA LYS A 374 -10.69 4.19 21.83
C LYS A 374 -11.71 5.33 21.92
N GLN A 375 -11.32 6.52 22.38
CA GLN A 375 -12.18 7.70 22.47
C GLN A 375 -12.02 8.65 21.27
N THR A 376 -11.01 8.42 20.43
CA THR A 376 -10.65 9.30 19.32
C THR A 376 -11.26 8.79 18.02
N HIS A 377 -11.99 9.65 17.30
CA HIS A 377 -12.47 9.36 15.95
C HIS A 377 -11.27 9.25 14.97
N PRO A 378 -11.21 8.27 14.04
CA PRO A 378 -12.21 7.26 13.68
C PRO A 378 -12.08 5.91 14.42
N TYR A 379 -11.30 5.83 15.49
CA TYR A 379 -11.04 4.58 16.24
C TYR A 379 -12.12 4.26 17.28
N SER A 380 -12.94 5.25 17.64
CA SER A 380 -14.01 5.13 18.64
C SER A 380 -15.29 4.47 18.13
N SER A 381 -15.43 4.24 16.83
CA SER A 381 -16.63 3.66 16.22
C SER A 381 -16.31 2.71 15.07
N GLY A 382 -17.25 1.83 14.74
CA GLY A 382 -17.14 0.90 13.62
C GLY A 382 -16.07 -0.18 13.83
N ASN A 383 -15.49 -0.68 12.74
CA ASN A 383 -14.49 -1.74 12.73
C ASN A 383 -13.04 -1.25 12.70
N ARG A 384 -12.81 0.07 12.74
CA ARG A 384 -11.49 0.67 12.47
C ARG A 384 -10.39 0.13 13.39
N LEU A 385 -10.64 0.13 14.72
CA LEU A 385 -9.66 -0.36 15.69
C LEU A 385 -9.41 -1.87 15.54
N LEU A 386 -10.45 -2.66 15.23
CA LEU A 386 -10.30 -4.10 14.95
C LEU A 386 -9.45 -4.35 13.71
N ASN A 387 -9.65 -3.57 12.64
CA ASN A 387 -8.84 -3.68 11.45
C ASN A 387 -7.36 -3.32 11.70
N ILE A 388 -7.07 -2.40 12.63
CA ILE A 388 -5.70 -2.10 13.08
C ILE A 388 -5.10 -3.27 13.86
N ILE A 389 -5.90 -3.96 14.69
CA ILE A 389 -5.45 -5.15 15.42
C ILE A 389 -5.06 -6.26 14.43
N ASP A 390 -5.90 -6.54 13.42
CA ASP A 390 -5.56 -7.50 12.35
C ASP A 390 -4.25 -7.13 11.65
N MET A 391 -4.08 -5.85 11.30
CA MET A 391 -2.87 -5.34 10.66
C MET A 391 -1.65 -5.47 11.57
N SER A 392 -1.80 -5.24 12.87
CA SER A 392 -0.72 -5.39 13.85
C SER A 392 -0.32 -6.85 14.07
N ILE A 393 -1.29 -7.78 14.04
CA ILE A 393 -1.00 -9.23 14.05
C ILE A 393 -0.23 -9.62 12.78
N PHE A 394 -0.67 -9.13 11.62
CA PHE A 394 0.00 -9.36 10.35
C PHE A 394 1.44 -8.83 10.33
N ASP A 395 1.63 -7.57 10.74
CA ASP A 395 2.95 -6.93 10.81
C ASP A 395 3.85 -7.61 11.86
N PHE A 396 3.30 -8.09 12.99
CA PHE A 396 4.06 -8.88 13.96
C PHE A 396 4.53 -10.22 13.41
N LEU A 397 3.68 -10.97 12.71
CA LEU A 397 4.02 -12.27 12.11
C LEU A 397 5.08 -12.15 11.00
N THR A 398 5.13 -11.00 10.33
CA THR A 398 6.14 -10.70 9.30
C THR A 398 7.36 -10.01 9.87
N GLY A 399 7.33 -9.50 11.10
CA GLY A 399 8.41 -8.67 11.63
C GLY A 399 8.47 -7.27 11.01
N ASN A 400 7.45 -6.84 10.27
CA ASN A 400 7.40 -5.51 9.66
C ASN A 400 7.16 -4.42 10.72
N MET A 401 8.21 -3.66 11.04
CA MET A 401 8.15 -2.59 12.04
C MET A 401 7.91 -1.19 11.44
N ASP A 402 7.71 -1.06 10.12
CA ASP A 402 7.69 0.21 9.39
C ASP A 402 6.27 0.65 8.97
N ARG A 403 5.22 0.17 9.66
CA ARG A 403 3.83 0.56 9.39
C ARG A 403 3.51 1.96 9.93
N HIS A 404 4.08 3.01 9.33
CA HIS A 404 3.76 4.40 9.72
C HIS A 404 2.37 4.85 9.26
N HIS A 405 1.90 4.35 8.13
CA HIS A 405 0.61 4.72 7.55
C HIS A 405 -0.09 3.48 7.01
N TYR A 406 -1.40 3.59 6.90
CA TYR A 406 -2.22 2.64 6.16
C TYR A 406 -3.09 3.41 5.17
N GLU A 407 -3.50 2.75 4.09
CA GLU A 407 -4.41 3.33 3.11
C GLU A 407 -5.81 2.73 3.20
N ILE A 408 -6.83 3.53 2.86
CA ILE A 408 -8.19 3.06 2.63
C ILE A 408 -8.74 3.61 1.31
N PHE A 409 -9.68 2.91 0.69
CA PHE A 409 -10.45 3.47 -0.41
C PHE A 409 -11.44 4.51 0.11
N THR A 410 -11.36 5.73 -0.42
CA THR A 410 -12.24 6.83 0.00
C THR A 410 -13.72 6.50 -0.18
N LYS A 411 -14.07 5.73 -1.21
CA LYS A 411 -15.46 5.32 -1.50
C LYS A 411 -16.11 4.52 -0.36
N PHE A 412 -15.35 3.69 0.37
CA PHE A 412 -15.90 2.88 1.45
C PHE A 412 -15.96 3.61 2.79
N GLY A 413 -15.28 4.75 2.90
CA GLY A 413 -15.24 5.55 4.13
C GLY A 413 -14.61 4.79 5.30
N GLU A 414 -15.08 5.08 6.50
CA GLU A 414 -14.49 4.57 7.75
C GLU A 414 -14.70 3.08 7.96
N GLU A 415 -15.75 2.51 7.36
CA GLU A 415 -16.11 1.10 7.45
C GLU A 415 -15.32 0.20 6.47
N GLY A 416 -14.53 0.80 5.59
CA GLY A 416 -13.67 0.05 4.67
C GLY A 416 -12.49 -0.61 5.38
N PHE A 417 -12.05 -1.75 4.85
CA PHE A 417 -10.84 -2.44 5.30
C PHE A 417 -9.56 -1.62 5.05
N LEU A 418 -8.48 -1.94 5.76
CA LEU A 418 -7.17 -1.31 5.59
C LEU A 418 -6.37 -2.02 4.51
N LEU A 419 -5.76 -1.26 3.60
CA LEU A 419 -4.84 -1.80 2.62
C LEU A 419 -3.47 -2.04 3.27
N HIS A 420 -2.99 -3.28 3.19
CA HIS A 420 -1.66 -3.66 3.65
C HIS A 420 -0.65 -3.50 2.49
N LEU A 421 -0.22 -2.26 2.25
CA LEU A 421 0.73 -1.91 1.18
C LEU A 421 2.17 -1.81 1.69
N ASP A 422 3.17 -1.89 0.81
CA ASP A 422 4.59 -1.71 1.16
C ASP A 422 5.06 -2.62 2.31
N ASN A 423 4.94 -3.94 2.12
CA ASN A 423 5.28 -4.95 3.14
C ASN A 423 6.74 -5.41 3.06
N ALA A 424 7.58 -4.67 2.33
CA ALA A 424 8.94 -5.10 1.99
C ALA A 424 9.96 -5.07 3.15
N ARG A 425 9.58 -4.66 4.36
CA ARG A 425 10.46 -4.57 5.55
C ARG A 425 10.14 -5.63 6.62
N GLY A 426 9.40 -6.66 6.24
CA GLY A 426 9.28 -7.90 7.03
C GLY A 426 10.15 -9.01 6.46
#